data_AF-A0A365ZXP2-F1
#
_entry.id   AF-A0A365ZXP2-F1
#
_cell.length_a   1.000
_cell.length_b   1.000
_cell.length_c   1.000
_cell.angle_alpha   90.00
_cell.angle_beta   90.00
_cell.angle_gamma   90.00
#
_symmetry.space_group_name_H-M   'P 1'
#
loop_
_entity.id
_entity.type
_entity.pdbx_description
1 polymer ?
#
loop_
_entity_poly.entity_id
_entity_poly.type
_entity_poly.pdbx_seq_one_letter_code
_entity_poly.pdbx_strand_id
1 'polypeptide(L)'
;MTVPFWLWLATIGGLLVLIAIDLVIVDRKPHEVTTGEAARWVTFYVSCAVLFGIGVWVFGGHDPGVEFFTGYITEYSLSVDNLFIFMVIMSSFKVPAIHQHRVLLIGILIALVMRGAFIAVGAALIAQFVWIFFLFGAILVWTAVSMVRDSGAHEEYHENAVTRWVRKIFPVTDDYVGHHSFVKKDGKRYITPMFVVIIAIGSADLLFAVDSIPAIFGITQDAYLVFAANAFALMGLRQLYFLLGGLVNKLVYLSYGLAIILGFIGLKLVLHALHEYHVTPAWLEINNWMSLGFIVAVLTATTLLSLRKAKRDPEAASAGGMNLKAEAPEQRAKREDELEGQDHTEQEAGSRTEK
;
A
#
# COMPACT_ATOMS: atom_id res chain seq x y z
N MET A 1 -2.37 28.45 -15.02
CA MET A 1 -3.26 29.57 -14.61
C MET A 1 -2.83 30.06 -13.23
N THR A 2 -2.96 31.33 -12.85
CA THR A 2 -2.76 31.71 -11.44
C THR A 2 -4.01 31.34 -10.67
N VAL A 3 -4.04 30.13 -10.11
CA VAL A 3 -5.18 29.65 -9.34
C VAL A 3 -5.32 30.50 -8.06
N PRO A 4 -6.50 31.08 -7.79
CA PRO A 4 -6.71 31.89 -6.60
C PRO A 4 -6.40 31.12 -5.31
N PHE A 5 -5.78 31.76 -4.34
CA PHE A 5 -5.42 31.14 -3.07
C PHE A 5 -6.63 30.56 -2.31
N TRP A 6 -7.81 31.17 -2.43
CA TRP A 6 -9.03 30.64 -1.81
C TRP A 6 -9.42 29.28 -2.38
N LEU A 7 -9.13 29.00 -3.65
CA LEU A 7 -9.45 27.71 -4.29
C LEU A 7 -8.52 26.61 -3.77
N TRP A 8 -7.24 26.93 -3.55
CA TRP A 8 -6.31 26.06 -2.83
C TRP A 8 -6.81 25.71 -1.43
N LEU A 9 -7.22 26.73 -0.66
CA LEU A 9 -7.78 26.51 0.68
C LEU A 9 -9.08 25.71 0.66
N ALA A 10 -9.96 25.96 -0.32
CA ALA A 10 -11.21 25.21 -0.46
C ALA A 10 -10.95 23.74 -0.80
N THR A 11 -10.01 23.45 -1.69
CA THR A 11 -9.64 22.08 -2.07
C THR A 11 -8.94 21.36 -0.93
N ILE A 12 -7.94 21.97 -0.30
CA ILE A 12 -7.27 21.39 0.87
C ILE A 12 -8.28 21.18 2.01
N GLY A 13 -9.14 22.16 2.28
CA GLY A 13 -10.21 22.06 3.26
C GLY A 13 -11.16 20.90 2.96
N GLY A 14 -11.63 20.77 1.72
CA GLY A 14 -12.46 19.67 1.26
C GLY A 14 -11.77 18.31 1.41
N LEU A 15 -10.48 18.22 1.07
CA LEU A 15 -9.69 17.01 1.24
C LEU A 15 -9.53 16.64 2.72
N LEU A 16 -9.25 17.63 3.59
CA LEU A 16 -9.17 17.42 5.03
C LEU A 16 -10.51 16.98 5.63
N VAL A 17 -11.63 17.53 5.14
CA VAL A 17 -12.97 17.06 5.53
C VAL A 17 -13.18 15.62 5.08
N LEU A 18 -12.83 15.25 3.84
CA LEU A 18 -12.93 13.87 3.37
C LEU A 18 -12.08 12.92 4.22
N ILE A 19 -10.84 13.30 4.56
CA ILE A 19 -9.98 12.54 5.47
C ILE A 19 -10.57 12.46 6.88
N ALA A 20 -11.16 13.54 7.39
CA ALA A 20 -11.79 13.56 8.70
C ALA A 20 -13.03 12.67 8.73
N ILE A 21 -13.85 12.66 7.68
CA ILE A 21 -14.96 11.72 7.50
C ILE A 21 -14.41 10.28 7.51
N ASP A 22 -13.34 10.04 6.76
CA ASP A 22 -12.71 8.72 6.69
C ASP A 22 -12.19 8.26 8.06
N LEU A 23 -11.59 9.15 8.84
CA LEU A 23 -11.16 8.90 10.22
C LEU A 23 -12.34 8.65 11.16
N VAL A 24 -13.34 9.52 11.16
CA VAL A 24 -14.44 9.51 12.14
C VAL A 24 -15.43 8.37 11.88
N ILE A 25 -15.70 8.05 10.61
CA ILE A 25 -16.67 7.00 10.27
C ILE A 25 -16.02 5.63 10.34
N VAL A 26 -14.77 5.48 9.89
CA VAL A 26 -14.13 4.16 9.76
C VAL A 26 -13.35 3.75 11.02
N ASP A 27 -12.70 4.69 11.73
CA ASP A 27 -11.93 4.35 12.95
C ASP A 27 -12.83 4.15 14.18
N ARG A 28 -14.13 4.48 14.09
CA ARG A 28 -15.06 4.41 15.23
C ARG A 28 -15.31 2.98 15.73
N LYS A 29 -15.10 1.97 14.88
CA LYS A 29 -15.11 0.57 15.31
C LYS A 29 -14.11 -0.26 14.49
N PRO A 30 -12.98 -0.69 15.09
CA PRO A 30 -12.01 -1.54 14.40
C PRO A 30 -12.64 -2.88 14.02
N HIS A 31 -12.90 -3.09 12.73
CA HIS A 31 -13.40 -4.34 12.16
C HIS A 31 -12.66 -4.64 10.87
N GLU A 32 -12.63 -5.90 10.45
CA GLU A 32 -12.15 -6.25 9.12
C GLU A 32 -13.07 -5.66 8.04
N VAL A 33 -12.54 -4.82 7.16
CA VAL A 33 -13.33 -4.26 6.06
C VAL A 33 -13.68 -5.33 5.04
N THR A 34 -14.98 -5.47 4.79
CA THR A 34 -15.50 -6.41 3.79
C THR A 34 -15.32 -5.87 2.37
N THR A 35 -15.22 -6.76 1.38
CA THR A 35 -15.12 -6.38 -0.04
C THR A 35 -16.29 -5.50 -0.50
N GLY A 36 -17.51 -5.78 -0.03
CA GLY A 36 -18.69 -4.97 -0.38
C GLY A 36 -18.70 -3.58 0.26
N GLU A 37 -18.09 -3.41 1.43
CA GLU A 37 -17.88 -2.10 2.05
C GLU A 37 -16.77 -1.32 1.32
N ALA A 38 -15.63 -1.96 1.06
CA ALA A 38 -14.52 -1.35 0.36
C ALA A 38 -14.92 -0.88 -1.05
N ALA A 39 -15.73 -1.66 -1.78
CA ALA A 39 -16.24 -1.29 -3.10
C ALA A 39 -17.09 -0.01 -3.04
N ARG A 40 -17.99 0.09 -2.06
CA ARG A 40 -18.82 1.29 -1.88
C ARG A 40 -17.99 2.53 -1.60
N TRP A 41 -16.97 2.41 -0.76
CA TRP A 41 -16.07 3.52 -0.48
C TRP A 41 -15.20 3.89 -1.69
N VAL A 42 -14.66 2.93 -2.44
CA VAL A 42 -13.94 3.24 -3.71
C VAL A 42 -14.87 4.00 -4.66
N THR A 43 -16.10 3.52 -4.87
CA THR A 43 -17.08 4.21 -5.70
C THR A 43 -17.34 5.63 -5.20
N PHE A 44 -17.45 5.84 -3.89
CA PHE A 44 -17.60 7.17 -3.30
C PHE A 44 -16.41 8.09 -3.62
N TYR A 45 -15.17 7.66 -3.39
CA TYR A 45 -13.98 8.47 -3.66
C TYR A 45 -13.80 8.77 -5.14
N VAL A 46 -14.01 7.78 -6.01
CA VAL A 46 -13.99 7.98 -7.46
C VAL A 46 -15.09 8.96 -7.87
N SER A 47 -16.29 8.87 -7.29
CA SER A 47 -17.38 9.83 -7.57
C SER A 47 -17.00 11.25 -7.14
N CYS A 48 -16.36 11.42 -5.98
CA CYS A 48 -15.85 12.72 -5.54
C CYS A 48 -14.82 13.29 -6.52
N ALA A 49 -13.88 12.47 -6.99
CA ALA A 49 -12.89 12.87 -7.99
C ALA A 49 -13.54 13.28 -9.32
N VAL A 50 -14.53 12.51 -9.78
CA VAL A 50 -15.29 12.82 -11.01
C VAL A 50 -16.07 14.12 -10.86
N LEU A 51 -16.77 14.32 -9.74
CA LEU A 51 -17.51 15.56 -9.48
C LEU A 51 -16.57 16.77 -9.43
N PHE A 52 -15.42 16.63 -8.79
CA PHE A 52 -14.40 17.67 -8.78
C PHE A 52 -13.88 17.96 -10.20
N GLY A 53 -13.58 16.92 -10.98
CA GLY A 53 -13.14 17.06 -12.38
C GLY A 53 -14.17 17.70 -13.29
N ILE A 54 -15.46 17.40 -13.11
CA ILE A 54 -16.56 18.11 -13.78
C ILE A 54 -16.55 19.59 -13.37
N GLY A 55 -16.36 19.89 -12.08
CA GLY A 55 -16.19 21.26 -11.60
C GLY A 55 -15.03 21.98 -12.30
N VAL A 56 -13.85 21.34 -12.38
CA VAL A 56 -12.70 21.88 -13.11
C VAL A 56 -13.05 22.12 -14.58
N TRP A 57 -13.75 21.20 -15.23
CA TRP A 57 -14.16 21.34 -16.63
C TRP A 57 -15.12 22.51 -16.85
N VAL A 58 -16.12 22.67 -15.98
CA VAL A 58 -17.14 23.72 -16.10
C VAL A 58 -16.57 25.11 -15.79
N PHE A 59 -15.76 25.23 -14.74
CA PHE A 59 -15.25 26.53 -14.28
C PHE A 59 -13.88 26.90 -14.89
N GLY A 60 -13.03 25.92 -15.14
CA GLY A 60 -11.69 26.09 -15.72
C GLY A 60 -11.65 25.94 -17.25
N GLY A 61 -12.67 25.33 -17.85
CA GLY A 61 -12.75 25.08 -19.29
C GLY A 61 -12.31 23.67 -19.69
N HIS A 62 -12.33 23.42 -21.01
CA HIS A 62 -12.06 22.11 -21.57
C HIS A 62 -10.67 21.57 -21.22
N ASP A 63 -9.62 22.36 -21.46
CA ASP A 63 -8.23 21.86 -21.33
C ASP A 63 -7.87 21.52 -19.88
N PRO A 64 -8.13 22.37 -18.86
CA PRO A 64 -7.91 22.00 -17.46
C PRO A 64 -8.74 20.78 -17.01
N GLY A 65 -9.95 20.61 -17.55
CA GLY A 65 -10.78 19.45 -17.27
C GLY A 65 -10.15 18.16 -17.78
N VAL A 66 -9.70 18.16 -19.05
CA VAL A 66 -9.01 17.02 -19.66
C VAL A 66 -7.68 16.73 -18.95
N GLU A 67 -6.90 17.76 -18.62
CA GLU A 67 -5.66 17.64 -17.85
C GLU A 67 -5.91 17.01 -16.47
N PHE A 68 -6.94 17.45 -15.75
CA PHE A 68 -7.30 16.87 -14.46
C PHE A 68 -7.69 15.39 -14.59
N PHE A 69 -8.59 15.05 -15.53
CA PHE A 69 -9.02 13.66 -15.69
C PHE A 69 -7.89 12.74 -16.14
N THR A 70 -7.05 13.22 -17.07
CA THR A 70 -5.89 12.47 -17.56
C THR A 70 -4.88 12.27 -16.44
N GLY A 71 -4.52 13.35 -15.73
CA GLY A 71 -3.64 13.28 -14.56
C GLY A 71 -4.20 12.39 -13.44
N TYR A 72 -5.49 12.49 -13.14
CA TYR A 72 -6.15 11.66 -12.13
C TYR A 72 -6.10 10.18 -12.50
N ILE A 73 -6.44 9.81 -13.74
CA ILE A 73 -6.38 8.42 -14.19
C ILE A 73 -4.95 7.91 -14.14
N THR A 74 -3.98 8.69 -14.62
CA THR A 74 -2.56 8.33 -14.59
C THR A 74 -2.07 8.11 -13.16
N GLU A 75 -2.32 9.05 -12.24
CA GLU A 75 -1.92 8.92 -10.84
C GLU A 75 -2.67 7.79 -10.13
N TYR A 76 -3.98 7.61 -10.41
CA TYR A 76 -4.76 6.54 -9.83
C TYR A 76 -4.22 5.17 -10.26
N SER A 77 -3.94 4.98 -11.56
CA SER A 77 -3.32 3.76 -12.08
C SER A 77 -1.95 3.50 -11.47
N LEU A 78 -1.07 4.51 -11.40
CA LEU A 78 0.24 4.38 -10.76
C LEU A 78 0.12 4.07 -9.25
N SER A 79 -0.88 4.63 -8.57
CA SER A 79 -1.12 4.34 -7.15
C SER A 79 -1.59 2.90 -6.90
N VAL A 80 -2.31 2.28 -7.85
CA VAL A 80 -2.68 0.85 -7.76
C VAL A 80 -1.42 -0.02 -7.74
N ASP A 81 -0.42 0.32 -8.56
CA ASP A 81 0.85 -0.40 -8.57
C ASP A 81 1.58 -0.28 -7.21
N ASN A 82 1.48 0.88 -6.54
CA ASN A 82 2.06 1.11 -5.22
C ASN A 82 1.45 0.20 -4.14
N LEU A 83 0.20 -0.24 -4.31
CA LEU A 83 -0.46 -1.14 -3.35
C LEU A 83 0.24 -2.49 -3.21
N PHE A 84 0.91 -2.96 -4.26
CA PHE A 84 1.63 -4.23 -4.18
C PHE A 84 2.82 -4.14 -3.25
N ILE A 85 3.57 -3.05 -3.32
CA ILE A 85 4.65 -2.79 -2.36
C ILE A 85 4.09 -2.65 -0.95
N PHE A 86 2.93 -2.00 -0.79
CA PHE A 86 2.31 -1.89 0.53
C PHE A 86 1.91 -3.26 1.08
N MET A 87 1.29 -4.13 0.28
CA MET A 87 0.96 -5.50 0.68
C MET A 87 2.21 -6.30 1.06
N VAL A 88 3.29 -6.16 0.31
CA VAL A 88 4.56 -6.84 0.58
C VAL A 88 5.17 -6.35 1.89
N ILE A 89 5.20 -5.03 2.13
CA ILE A 89 5.67 -4.46 3.40
C ILE A 89 4.78 -4.96 4.54
N MET A 90 3.46 -4.87 4.39
CA MET A 90 2.49 -5.26 5.43
C MET A 90 2.60 -6.74 5.80
N SER A 91 2.70 -7.62 4.79
CA SER A 91 2.91 -9.06 4.96
C SER A 91 4.27 -9.35 5.56
N SER A 92 5.31 -8.64 5.08
CA SER A 92 6.68 -8.85 5.53
C SER A 92 6.87 -8.54 7.01
N PHE A 93 6.21 -7.49 7.49
CA PHE A 93 6.20 -7.11 8.89
C PHE A 93 5.09 -7.79 9.69
N LYS A 94 4.31 -8.69 9.07
CA LYS A 94 3.18 -9.41 9.68
C LYS A 94 2.24 -8.47 10.44
N VAL A 95 1.87 -7.35 9.82
CA VAL A 95 1.05 -6.33 10.48
C VAL A 95 -0.35 -6.87 10.70
N PRO A 96 -0.87 -6.84 11.94
CA PRO A 96 -2.21 -7.36 12.22
C PRO A 96 -3.30 -6.64 11.42
N ALA A 97 -4.30 -7.38 10.95
CA ALA A 97 -5.35 -6.85 10.06
C ALA A 97 -6.06 -5.61 10.64
N ILE A 98 -6.28 -5.58 11.95
CA ILE A 98 -6.89 -4.45 12.67
C ILE A 98 -6.05 -3.17 12.54
N HIS A 99 -4.72 -3.28 12.47
CA HIS A 99 -3.80 -2.14 12.42
C HIS A 99 -3.48 -1.69 10.99
N GLN A 100 -3.70 -2.53 9.97
CA GLN A 100 -3.40 -2.20 8.57
C GLN A 100 -4.11 -0.92 8.11
N HIS A 101 -5.38 -0.74 8.52
CA HIS A 101 -6.15 0.48 8.26
C HIS A 101 -5.41 1.74 8.69
N ARG A 102 -4.86 1.71 9.91
CA ARG A 102 -4.19 2.85 10.52
C ARG A 102 -2.83 3.11 9.90
N VAL A 103 -2.07 2.04 9.58
CA VAL A 103 -0.81 2.19 8.83
C VAL A 103 -1.09 2.89 7.50
N LEU A 104 -2.06 2.40 6.73
CA LEU A 104 -2.38 2.94 5.41
C LEU A 104 -2.85 4.38 5.49
N LEU A 105 -3.68 4.73 6.47
CA LEU A 105 -4.15 6.10 6.64
C LEU A 105 -3.01 7.06 6.95
N ILE A 106 -2.15 6.72 7.91
CA ILE A 106 -1.00 7.55 8.25
C ILE A 106 -0.02 7.61 7.07
N GLY A 107 0.16 6.50 6.35
CA GLY A 107 0.95 6.41 5.13
C GLY A 107 0.44 7.37 4.05
N ILE A 108 -0.87 7.39 3.78
CA ILE A 108 -1.51 8.31 2.82
C ILE A 108 -1.35 9.77 3.24
N LEU A 109 -1.47 10.07 4.53
CA LEU A 109 -1.24 11.43 5.03
C LEU A 109 0.20 11.89 4.80
N ILE A 110 1.18 11.04 5.13
CA ILE A 110 2.59 11.32 4.88
C ILE A 110 2.84 11.48 3.39
N ALA A 111 2.31 10.57 2.56
CA ALA A 111 2.39 10.61 1.11
C ALA A 111 1.86 11.94 0.56
N LEU A 112 0.66 12.36 0.96
CA LEU A 112 0.06 13.62 0.51
C LEU A 112 0.92 14.83 0.86
N VAL A 113 1.48 14.87 2.08
CA VAL A 113 2.38 15.94 2.51
C VAL A 113 3.68 15.93 1.69
N MET A 114 4.30 14.77 1.52
CA MET A 114 5.54 14.62 0.76
C MET A 114 5.35 14.96 -0.72
N ARG A 115 4.24 14.53 -1.32
CA ARG A 115 3.89 14.88 -2.70
C ARG A 115 3.60 16.37 -2.85
N GLY A 116 2.89 16.98 -1.90
CA GLY A 116 2.73 18.43 -1.85
C GLY A 116 4.07 19.17 -1.78
N ALA A 117 5.02 18.68 -0.98
CA ALA A 117 6.37 19.22 -0.91
C ALA A 117 7.12 19.08 -2.24
N PHE A 118 7.06 17.91 -2.90
CA PHE A 118 7.68 17.71 -4.21
C PHE A 118 7.07 18.58 -5.31
N ILE A 119 5.75 18.77 -5.31
CA ILE A 119 5.06 19.66 -6.25
C ILE A 119 5.52 21.11 -6.02
N ALA A 120 5.66 21.54 -4.76
CA ALA A 120 6.13 22.88 -4.43
C ALA A 120 7.61 23.10 -4.78
N VAL A 121 8.44 22.08 -4.60
CA VAL A 121 9.87 22.07 -4.98
C VAL A 121 10.03 22.04 -6.51
N GLY A 122 9.10 21.41 -7.23
CA GLY A 122 9.05 21.35 -8.68
C GLY A 122 9.91 20.23 -9.27
N ALA A 123 9.53 19.77 -10.49
CA ALA A 123 10.13 18.62 -11.15
C ALA A 123 11.66 18.74 -11.38
N ALA A 124 12.17 19.96 -11.61
CA ALA A 124 13.58 20.19 -11.94
C ALA A 124 14.55 19.82 -10.79
N LEU A 125 14.12 19.93 -9.54
CA LEU A 125 14.94 19.55 -8.39
C LEU A 125 14.87 18.04 -8.10
N ILE A 126 13.82 17.35 -8.55
CA ILE A 126 13.62 15.91 -8.36
C ILE A 126 14.57 15.10 -9.25
N ALA A 127 14.89 15.58 -10.45
CA ALA A 127 15.83 14.94 -11.38
C ALA A 127 17.27 14.81 -10.83
N GLN A 128 17.62 15.52 -9.73
CA GLN A 128 18.92 15.36 -9.07
C GLN A 128 19.01 14.10 -8.18
N PHE A 129 17.89 13.43 -7.91
CA PHE A 129 17.82 12.27 -7.00
C PHE A 129 17.81 10.92 -7.70
N VAL A 130 18.17 10.88 -8.99
CA VAL A 130 18.09 9.67 -9.83
C VAL A 130 18.84 8.47 -9.26
N TRP A 131 19.95 8.70 -8.54
CA TRP A 131 20.71 7.63 -7.90
C TRP A 131 19.87 6.79 -6.91
N ILE A 132 18.80 7.37 -6.34
CA ILE A 132 17.91 6.69 -5.40
C ILE A 132 17.23 5.48 -6.05
N PHE A 133 16.94 5.56 -7.36
CA PHE A 133 16.31 4.48 -8.10
C PHE A 133 17.19 3.22 -8.17
N PHE A 134 18.52 3.35 -8.18
CA PHE A 134 19.42 2.19 -8.10
C PHE A 134 19.29 1.46 -6.77
N LEU A 135 19.31 2.21 -5.67
CA LEU A 135 19.20 1.65 -4.32
C LEU A 135 17.89 0.88 -4.18
N PHE A 136 16.78 1.48 -4.59
CA PHE A 136 15.47 0.86 -4.43
C PHE A 136 15.21 -0.26 -5.43
N GLY A 137 15.63 -0.10 -6.69
CA GLY A 137 15.54 -1.19 -7.65
C GLY A 137 16.30 -2.43 -7.18
N ALA A 138 17.48 -2.26 -6.58
CA ALA A 138 18.23 -3.36 -5.97
C ALA A 138 17.48 -4.00 -4.79
N ILE A 139 16.87 -3.20 -3.91
CA ILE A 139 16.05 -3.69 -2.79
C ILE A 139 14.84 -4.49 -3.31
N LEU A 140 14.12 -3.98 -4.32
CA LEU A 140 12.94 -4.64 -4.87
C LEU A 140 13.27 -5.95 -5.58
N VAL A 141 14.36 -5.99 -6.37
CA VAL A 141 14.84 -7.22 -6.98
C VAL A 141 15.25 -8.23 -5.90
N TRP A 142 15.92 -7.78 -4.84
CA TRP A 142 16.27 -8.65 -3.72
C TRP A 142 15.03 -9.19 -2.99
N THR A 143 14.01 -8.36 -2.73
CA THR A 143 12.74 -8.78 -2.14
C THR A 143 11.99 -9.76 -3.04
N ALA A 144 11.96 -9.53 -4.35
CA ALA A 144 11.36 -10.44 -5.32
C ALA A 144 12.01 -11.83 -5.26
N VAL A 145 13.35 -11.89 -5.23
CA VAL A 145 14.10 -13.15 -5.12
C VAL A 145 13.84 -13.84 -3.77
N SER A 146 13.80 -13.08 -2.68
CA SER A 146 13.47 -13.62 -1.35
C SER A 146 12.07 -14.24 -1.33
N MET A 147 11.09 -13.56 -1.91
CA MET A 147 9.70 -14.00 -1.92
C MET A 147 9.50 -15.33 -2.67
N VAL A 148 10.24 -15.55 -3.77
CA VAL A 148 10.21 -16.84 -4.50
C VAL A 148 10.87 -17.94 -3.68
N ARG A 149 11.96 -17.64 -2.95
CA ARG A 149 12.68 -18.63 -2.13
C ARG A 149 11.84 -19.10 -0.93
N ASP A 150 11.11 -18.20 -0.30
CA ASP A 150 10.29 -18.53 0.88
C ASP A 150 8.95 -19.19 0.51
N SER A 151 8.52 -19.14 -0.75
CA SER A 151 7.23 -19.71 -1.21
C SER A 151 7.23 -21.24 -1.40
N GLY A 152 8.32 -21.94 -1.03
CA GLY A 152 8.49 -23.39 -1.22
C GLY A 152 8.92 -24.18 0.02
N ALA A 153 9.12 -23.54 1.17
CA ALA A 153 9.49 -24.20 2.41
C ALA A 153 8.27 -24.35 3.32
N HIS A 154 7.98 -25.58 3.74
CA HIS A 154 7.03 -25.87 4.81
C HIS A 154 7.41 -25.10 6.08
N GLU A 155 6.38 -24.59 6.76
CA GLU A 155 6.35 -24.05 8.12
C GLU A 155 7.67 -24.08 8.91
N GLU A 156 8.36 -22.94 8.98
CA GLU A 156 9.00 -22.52 10.22
C GLU A 156 9.21 -21.00 10.22
N TYR A 157 8.99 -20.41 11.39
CA TYR A 157 9.05 -18.98 11.65
C TYR A 157 10.43 -18.42 11.32
N HIS A 158 10.60 -17.85 10.12
CA HIS A 158 11.77 -17.04 9.81
C HIS A 158 11.42 -15.55 9.92
N GLU A 159 12.08 -14.87 10.85
CA GLU A 159 12.10 -13.42 10.94
C GLU A 159 12.51 -12.82 9.59
N ASN A 160 11.70 -11.90 9.09
CA ASN A 160 11.96 -11.27 7.82
C ASN A 160 13.28 -10.47 7.90
N ALA A 161 14.17 -10.60 6.92
CA ALA A 161 15.50 -9.98 6.96
C ALA A 161 15.44 -8.45 7.16
N VAL A 162 14.35 -7.81 6.69
CA VAL A 162 14.05 -6.39 6.92
C VAL A 162 13.78 -6.09 8.40
N THR A 163 13.02 -6.92 9.10
CA THR A 163 12.72 -6.73 10.54
C THR A 163 13.97 -6.87 11.41
N ARG A 164 14.84 -7.84 11.08
CA ARG A 164 16.13 -8.04 11.76
C ARG A 164 17.08 -6.86 11.53
N TRP A 165 17.08 -6.28 10.34
CA TRP A 165 17.94 -5.14 10.03
C TRP A 165 17.50 -3.86 10.75
N VAL A 166 16.19 -3.59 10.77
CA VAL A 166 15.62 -2.45 11.51
C VAL A 166 15.87 -2.59 13.02
N ARG A 167 15.68 -3.79 13.59
CA ARG A 167 15.97 -4.08 15.02
C ARG A 167 17.43 -3.87 15.39
N LYS A 168 18.35 -3.94 14.43
CA LYS A 168 19.78 -3.70 14.65
C LYS A 168 20.14 -2.21 14.72
N ILE A 169 19.31 -1.35 14.13
CA ILE A 169 19.56 0.10 14.02
C ILE A 169 18.76 0.90 15.06
N PHE A 170 17.54 0.44 15.39
CA PHE A 170 16.66 1.13 16.34
C PHE A 170 16.23 0.21 17.50
N PRO A 171 16.05 0.75 18.72
CA PRO A 171 15.45 0.02 19.84
C PRO A 171 13.96 -0.19 19.58
N VAL A 172 13.65 -1.28 18.86
CA VAL A 172 12.29 -1.67 18.47
C VAL A 172 11.75 -2.72 19.46
N THR A 173 10.47 -2.63 19.84
CA THR A 173 9.82 -3.66 20.66
C THR A 173 9.71 -5.00 19.92
N ASP A 174 9.74 -6.11 20.67
CA ASP A 174 9.66 -7.46 20.07
C ASP A 174 8.32 -7.70 19.37
N ASP A 175 7.23 -7.21 19.95
CA ASP A 175 5.87 -7.38 19.44
C ASP A 175 5.12 -6.07 19.22
N TYR A 176 3.99 -6.17 18.51
CA TYR A 176 3.02 -5.08 18.35
C TYR A 176 2.33 -4.78 19.69
N VAL A 177 2.43 -3.54 20.16
CA VAL A 177 1.77 -3.08 21.39
C VAL A 177 0.55 -2.24 21.01
N GLY A 178 -0.54 -2.93 20.67
CA GLY A 178 -1.77 -2.32 20.17
C GLY A 178 -1.51 -1.35 19.02
N HIS A 179 -2.13 -0.16 19.09
CA HIS A 179 -2.04 0.88 18.05
C HIS A 179 -0.91 1.90 18.26
N HIS A 180 -0.05 1.73 19.27
CA HIS A 180 0.95 2.73 19.64
C HIS A 180 2.19 2.65 18.74
N SER A 181 2.63 3.79 18.20
CA SER A 181 3.89 3.92 17.44
C SER A 181 5.12 4.07 18.34
N PHE A 182 4.91 4.51 19.58
CA PHE A 182 5.96 4.71 20.58
C PHE A 182 5.48 4.16 21.91
N VAL A 183 6.35 3.41 22.60
CA VAL A 183 6.08 2.89 23.93
C VAL A 183 7.24 3.27 24.84
N LYS A 184 6.93 3.59 26.09
CA LYS A 184 7.95 3.83 27.11
C LYS A 184 8.09 2.56 27.95
N LYS A 185 9.24 1.89 27.86
CA LYS A 185 9.56 0.70 28.66
C LYS A 185 10.82 1.03 29.47
N ASP A 186 10.78 0.79 30.79
CA ASP A 186 11.90 1.04 31.70
C ASP A 186 12.52 2.44 31.59
N GLY A 187 11.68 3.47 31.48
CA GLY A 187 12.09 4.87 31.39
C GLY A 187 12.65 5.30 30.03
N LYS A 188 12.95 4.38 29.11
CA LYS A 188 13.44 4.66 27.75
C LYS A 188 12.29 4.61 26.72
N ARG A 189 12.36 5.45 25.68
CA ARG A 189 11.41 5.43 24.56
C ARG A 189 11.83 4.37 23.55
N TYR A 190 10.96 3.41 23.30
CA TYR A 190 11.09 2.39 22.28
C TYR A 190 10.18 2.72 21.10
N ILE A 191 10.65 2.38 19.91
CA ILE A 191 9.87 2.44 18.68
C ILE A 191 9.12 1.12 18.54
N THR A 192 7.86 1.14 18.12
CA THR A 192 7.15 -0.13 17.85
C THR A 192 7.32 -0.54 16.38
N PRO A 193 7.16 -1.83 16.04
CA PRO A 193 7.12 -2.28 14.65
C PRO A 193 6.14 -1.46 13.78
N MET A 194 5.04 -1.00 14.37
CA MET A 194 4.05 -0.14 13.71
C MET A 194 4.67 1.14 13.14
N PHE A 195 5.54 1.83 13.88
CA PHE A 195 6.19 3.05 13.39
C PHE A 195 7.13 2.77 12.21
N VAL A 196 7.88 1.67 12.29
CA VAL A 196 8.79 1.26 11.22
C VAL A 196 8.01 1.00 9.93
N VAL A 197 6.88 0.31 10.02
CA VAL A 197 6.01 0.03 8.86
C VAL A 197 5.46 1.33 8.28
N ILE A 198 4.99 2.27 9.11
CA ILE A 198 4.49 3.57 8.66
C ILE A 198 5.58 4.32 7.87
N ILE A 199 6.80 4.35 8.39
CA ILE A 199 7.93 4.98 7.70
C ILE A 199 8.28 4.23 6.41
N ALA A 200 8.27 2.90 6.41
CA ALA A 200 8.54 2.10 5.22
C ALA A 200 7.51 2.36 4.11
N ILE A 201 6.21 2.44 4.45
CA ILE A 201 5.14 2.77 3.49
C ILE A 201 5.29 4.21 2.99
N GLY A 202 5.51 5.19 3.89
CA GLY A 202 5.71 6.57 3.48
C GLY A 202 6.95 6.77 2.60
N SER A 203 8.03 6.03 2.89
CA SER A 203 9.24 6.03 2.08
C SER A 203 9.02 5.36 0.71
N ALA A 204 8.26 4.26 0.68
CA ALA A 204 7.88 3.60 -0.57
C ALA A 204 7.08 4.54 -1.48
N ASP A 205 6.08 5.25 -0.95
CA ASP A 205 5.33 6.23 -1.75
C ASP A 205 6.21 7.38 -2.25
N LEU A 206 7.12 7.88 -1.40
CA LEU A 206 8.06 8.93 -1.79
C LEU A 206 8.84 8.58 -3.06
N LEU A 207 9.22 7.32 -3.19
CA LEU A 207 10.02 6.84 -4.32
C LEU A 207 9.19 6.68 -5.58
N PHE A 208 7.97 6.20 -5.43
CA PHE A 208 7.02 6.17 -6.53
C PHE A 208 6.67 7.57 -7.01
N ALA A 209 6.62 8.54 -6.10
CA ALA A 209 6.45 9.94 -6.46
C ALA A 209 7.60 10.48 -7.32
N VAL A 210 8.81 9.92 -7.25
CA VAL A 210 9.94 10.34 -8.12
C VAL A 210 9.67 9.98 -9.59
N ASP A 211 8.95 8.89 -9.87
CA ASP A 211 8.54 8.51 -11.24
C ASP A 211 7.19 9.14 -11.62
N SER A 212 6.24 9.18 -10.69
CA SER A 212 4.88 9.67 -10.97
C SER A 212 4.80 11.19 -11.09
N ILE A 213 5.58 11.96 -10.32
CA ILE A 213 5.53 13.43 -10.36
C ILE A 213 6.02 13.98 -11.70
N PRO A 214 7.17 13.57 -12.27
CA PRO A 214 7.55 13.97 -13.62
C PRO A 214 6.51 13.55 -14.66
N ALA A 215 5.91 12.37 -14.52
CA ALA A 215 4.89 11.89 -15.45
C ALA A 215 3.65 12.80 -15.47
N ILE A 216 3.13 13.20 -14.30
CA ILE A 216 1.97 14.11 -14.25
C ILE A 216 2.34 15.55 -14.63
N PHE A 217 3.55 16.03 -14.33
CA PHE A 217 4.01 17.31 -14.87
C PHE A 217 4.14 17.29 -16.41
N GLY A 218 4.40 16.12 -17.00
CA GLY A 218 4.32 15.93 -18.45
C GLY A 218 2.91 16.07 -19.04
N ILE A 219 1.86 15.91 -18.23
CA ILE A 219 0.46 16.08 -18.63
C ILE A 219 0.02 17.53 -18.41
N THR A 220 0.34 18.11 -17.24
CA THR A 220 -0.03 19.49 -16.90
C THR A 220 1.07 20.18 -16.12
N GLN A 221 1.32 21.44 -16.46
CA GLN A 221 2.25 22.31 -15.73
C GLN A 221 1.55 23.09 -14.62
N ASP A 222 0.22 22.93 -14.46
CA ASP A 222 -0.53 23.59 -13.39
C ASP A 222 -0.41 22.79 -12.08
N ALA A 223 0.43 23.29 -11.17
CA ALA A 223 0.69 22.67 -9.87
C ALA A 223 -0.59 22.41 -9.06
N TYR A 224 -1.65 23.20 -9.25
CA TYR A 224 -2.94 22.95 -8.60
C TYR A 224 -3.61 21.70 -9.12
N LEU A 225 -3.63 21.49 -10.44
CA LEU A 225 -4.20 20.29 -11.05
C LEU A 225 -3.37 19.06 -10.72
N VAL A 226 -2.03 19.17 -10.74
CA VAL A 226 -1.12 18.11 -10.28
C VAL A 226 -1.46 17.71 -8.84
N PHE A 227 -1.54 18.68 -7.92
CA PHE A 227 -1.86 18.40 -6.53
C PHE A 227 -3.25 17.76 -6.36
N ALA A 228 -4.28 18.32 -7.01
CA ALA A 228 -5.64 17.84 -6.88
C ALA A 228 -5.80 16.41 -7.42
N ALA A 229 -5.32 16.15 -8.65
CA ALA A 229 -5.38 14.82 -9.26
C ALA A 229 -4.72 13.76 -8.38
N ASN A 230 -3.55 14.10 -7.83
CA ASN A 230 -2.77 13.25 -6.97
C ASN A 230 -3.46 12.97 -5.62
N ALA A 231 -4.00 14.01 -4.99
CA ALA A 231 -4.70 13.89 -3.73
C ALA A 231 -5.96 13.01 -3.86
N PHE A 232 -6.77 13.24 -4.89
CA PHE A 232 -7.95 12.41 -5.16
C PHE A 232 -7.58 10.96 -5.49
N ALA A 233 -6.48 10.74 -6.22
CA ALA A 233 -6.00 9.39 -6.54
C ALA A 233 -5.63 8.61 -5.26
N LEU A 234 -4.95 9.25 -4.30
CA LEU A 234 -4.53 8.61 -3.05
C LEU A 234 -5.69 8.31 -2.09
N MET A 235 -6.80 9.05 -2.15
CA MET A 235 -7.90 8.89 -1.18
C MET A 235 -8.60 7.52 -1.27
N GLY A 236 -8.73 6.94 -2.46
CA GLY A 236 -9.35 5.62 -2.66
C GLY A 236 -8.40 4.44 -2.38
N LEU A 237 -7.11 4.72 -2.17
CA LEU A 237 -6.04 3.73 -2.14
C LEU A 237 -6.22 2.70 -1.02
N ARG A 238 -6.60 3.16 0.18
CA ARG A 238 -6.81 2.30 1.35
C ARG A 238 -7.90 1.25 1.10
N GLN A 239 -9.00 1.66 0.49
CA GLN A 239 -10.15 0.80 0.20
C GLN A 239 -9.79 -0.19 -0.91
N LEU A 240 -9.02 0.28 -1.90
CA LEU A 240 -8.51 -0.56 -2.96
C LEU A 240 -7.53 -1.62 -2.41
N TYR A 241 -6.74 -1.30 -1.38
CA TYR A 241 -5.93 -2.29 -0.66
C TYR A 241 -6.80 -3.41 -0.07
N PHE A 242 -7.93 -3.10 0.60
CA PHE A 242 -8.80 -4.12 1.17
C PHE A 242 -9.58 -4.91 0.11
N LEU A 243 -9.99 -4.26 -0.97
CA LEU A 243 -10.55 -4.95 -2.13
C LEU A 243 -9.55 -5.95 -2.70
N LEU A 244 -8.35 -5.48 -3.03
CA LEU A 244 -7.29 -6.33 -3.58
C LEU A 244 -6.92 -7.41 -2.60
N GLY A 245 -6.68 -7.11 -1.32
CA GLY A 245 -6.39 -8.08 -0.26
C GLY A 245 -7.40 -9.21 -0.19
N GLY A 246 -8.69 -8.92 -0.32
CA GLY A 246 -9.75 -9.93 -0.37
C GLY A 246 -9.70 -10.86 -1.59
N LEU A 247 -9.26 -10.35 -2.75
CA LEU A 247 -9.01 -11.15 -3.95
C LEU A 247 -7.72 -11.97 -3.78
N VAL A 248 -6.66 -11.29 -3.36
CA VAL A 248 -5.27 -11.73 -3.16
C VAL A 248 -5.20 -12.93 -2.21
N ASN A 249 -5.91 -12.91 -1.07
CA ASN A 249 -5.96 -14.04 -0.13
C ASN A 249 -6.53 -15.33 -0.72
N LYS A 250 -7.24 -15.28 -1.86
CA LYS A 250 -7.82 -16.46 -2.53
C LYS A 250 -6.91 -17.05 -3.61
N LEU A 251 -5.73 -16.46 -3.85
CA LEU A 251 -4.87 -16.80 -4.97
C LEU A 251 -3.62 -17.56 -4.53
N VAL A 252 -3.54 -18.84 -4.92
CA VAL A 252 -2.46 -19.79 -4.57
C VAL A 252 -1.08 -19.37 -5.10
N TYR A 253 -1.04 -18.75 -6.28
CA TYR A 253 0.21 -18.37 -6.95
C TYR A 253 0.56 -16.90 -6.78
N LEU A 254 -0.07 -16.25 -5.82
CA LEU A 254 0.04 -14.82 -5.67
C LEU A 254 1.44 -14.37 -5.30
N SER A 255 2.12 -15.08 -4.38
CA SER A 255 3.48 -14.73 -3.99
C SER A 255 4.44 -14.74 -5.18
N TYR A 256 4.25 -15.68 -6.11
CA TYR A 256 4.98 -15.71 -7.38
C TYR A 256 4.61 -14.54 -8.30
N GLY A 257 3.31 -14.22 -8.41
CA GLY A 257 2.85 -13.06 -9.19
C GLY A 257 3.44 -11.75 -8.69
N LEU A 258 3.45 -11.56 -7.37
CA LEU A 258 4.01 -10.38 -6.72
C LEU A 258 5.53 -10.32 -6.85
N ALA A 259 6.23 -11.44 -6.74
CA ALA A 259 7.66 -11.48 -6.99
C ALA A 259 8.01 -11.09 -8.43
N ILE A 260 7.23 -11.54 -9.42
CA ILE A 260 7.42 -11.16 -10.83
C ILE A 260 7.19 -9.65 -11.00
N ILE A 261 6.12 -9.11 -10.41
CA ILE A 261 5.80 -7.68 -10.46
C ILE A 261 6.91 -6.86 -9.78
N LEU A 262 7.34 -7.24 -8.57
CA LEU A 262 8.42 -6.57 -7.83
C LEU A 262 9.75 -6.60 -8.59
N GLY A 263 10.11 -7.76 -9.16
CA GLY A 263 11.33 -7.89 -9.94
C GLY A 263 11.30 -7.02 -11.20
N PHE A 264 10.14 -6.96 -11.87
CA PHE A 264 9.92 -6.10 -13.01
C PHE A 264 9.99 -4.61 -12.65
N ILE A 265 9.31 -4.18 -11.58
CA ILE A 265 9.36 -2.79 -11.10
C ILE A 265 10.79 -2.43 -10.68
N GLY A 266 11.46 -3.29 -9.91
CA GLY A 266 12.84 -3.06 -9.49
C GLY A 266 13.81 -2.93 -10.66
N LEU A 267 13.65 -3.78 -11.68
CA LEU A 267 14.42 -3.66 -12.92
C LEU A 267 14.09 -2.38 -13.67
N LYS A 268 12.81 -2.00 -13.77
CA LYS A 268 12.37 -0.73 -14.37
C LYS A 268 13.07 0.46 -13.70
N LEU A 269 13.11 0.52 -12.37
CA LEU A 269 13.76 1.62 -11.64
C LEU A 269 15.27 1.69 -11.94
N VAL A 270 15.96 0.56 -11.97
CA VAL A 270 17.39 0.51 -12.35
C VAL A 270 17.60 0.97 -13.80
N LEU A 271 16.74 0.53 -14.72
CA LEU A 271 16.81 0.92 -16.13
C LEU A 271 16.55 2.41 -16.32
N HIS A 272 15.58 2.97 -15.62
CA HIS A 272 15.29 4.40 -15.62
C HIS A 272 16.51 5.21 -15.12
N ALA A 273 17.13 4.77 -14.03
CA ALA A 273 18.35 5.39 -13.52
C ALA A 273 19.48 5.34 -14.56
N LEU A 274 19.71 4.18 -15.19
CA LEU A 274 20.74 4.03 -16.24
C LEU A 274 20.48 4.91 -17.45
N HIS A 275 19.21 5.12 -17.82
CA HIS A 275 18.84 5.97 -18.94
C HIS A 275 19.20 7.42 -18.67
N GLU A 276 18.87 7.92 -17.48
CA GLU A 276 19.17 9.29 -17.08
C GLU A 276 20.68 9.55 -16.94
N TYR A 277 21.46 8.52 -16.57
CA TYR A 277 22.94 8.58 -16.64
C TYR A 277 23.51 8.39 -18.05
N HIS A 278 22.66 8.34 -19.09
CA HIS A 278 23.03 8.20 -20.51
C HIS A 278 23.82 6.92 -20.84
N VAL A 279 23.67 5.88 -20.02
CA VAL A 279 24.43 4.62 -20.13
C VAL A 279 23.70 3.59 -21.02
N THR A 280 22.39 3.76 -21.23
CA THR A 280 21.54 2.86 -22.02
C THR A 280 20.92 3.58 -23.23
N PRO A 281 20.73 2.87 -24.35
CA PRO A 281 20.15 3.46 -25.56
C PRO A 281 18.64 3.73 -25.39
N ALA A 282 18.17 4.85 -25.95
CA ALA A 282 16.83 5.43 -25.72
C ALA A 282 15.61 4.55 -26.11
N TRP A 283 15.82 3.44 -26.80
CA TRP A 283 14.75 2.49 -27.14
C TRP A 283 14.43 1.49 -26.02
N LEU A 284 15.22 1.48 -24.94
CA LEU A 284 15.04 0.59 -23.79
C LEU A 284 14.21 1.22 -22.65
N GLU A 285 13.54 2.36 -22.89
CA GLU A 285 12.65 2.95 -21.90
C GLU A 285 11.35 2.15 -21.77
N ILE A 286 11.07 1.68 -20.55
CA ILE A 286 9.81 1.01 -20.23
C ILE A 286 8.75 2.08 -19.99
N ASN A 287 7.88 2.29 -20.99
CA ASN A 287 6.74 3.19 -20.87
C ASN A 287 5.79 2.74 -19.73
N ASN A 288 5.23 3.69 -18.99
CA ASN A 288 4.23 3.45 -17.94
C ASN A 288 3.05 2.58 -18.42
N TRP A 289 2.60 2.75 -19.66
CA TRP A 289 1.56 1.89 -20.24
C TRP A 289 1.99 0.43 -20.43
N MET A 290 3.27 0.19 -20.77
CA MET A 290 3.83 -1.17 -20.82
C MET A 290 3.95 -1.77 -19.42
N SER A 291 4.34 -0.96 -18.43
CA SER A 291 4.40 -1.38 -17.02
C SER A 291 3.02 -1.82 -16.52
N LEU A 292 2.01 -0.97 -16.71
CA LEU A 292 0.64 -1.27 -16.33
C LEU A 292 0.12 -2.52 -17.07
N GLY A 293 0.36 -2.60 -18.38
CA GLY A 293 -0.01 -3.77 -19.19
C GLY A 293 0.63 -5.06 -18.69
N PHE A 294 1.92 -5.02 -18.32
CA PHE A 294 2.64 -6.15 -17.76
C PHE A 294 2.05 -6.57 -16.40
N ILE A 295 1.82 -5.61 -15.49
CA ILE A 295 1.23 -5.88 -14.17
C ILE A 295 -0.16 -6.51 -14.32
N VAL A 296 -1.03 -5.92 -15.15
CA VAL A 296 -2.37 -6.46 -15.43
C VAL A 296 -2.28 -7.86 -16.04
N ALA A 297 -1.33 -8.10 -16.96
CA ALA A 297 -1.14 -9.41 -17.56
C ALA A 297 -0.70 -10.46 -16.53
N VAL A 298 0.28 -10.12 -15.68
CA VAL A 298 0.76 -11.01 -14.62
C VAL A 298 -0.34 -11.30 -13.61
N LEU A 299 -1.10 -10.29 -13.18
CA LEU A 299 -2.24 -10.46 -12.28
C LEU A 299 -3.34 -11.32 -12.90
N THR A 300 -3.66 -11.08 -14.17
CA THR A 300 -4.67 -11.88 -14.89
C THR A 300 -4.21 -13.32 -15.01
N ALA A 301 -2.96 -13.57 -15.41
CA ALA A 301 -2.40 -14.91 -15.52
C ALA A 301 -2.37 -15.63 -14.17
N THR A 302 -1.84 -14.98 -13.13
CA THR A 302 -1.74 -15.55 -11.77
C THR A 302 -3.11 -15.78 -11.15
N THR A 303 -4.08 -14.88 -11.38
CA THR A 303 -5.46 -15.04 -10.95
C THR A 303 -6.11 -16.23 -11.65
N LEU A 304 -6.01 -16.33 -12.97
CA LEU A 304 -6.58 -17.43 -13.76
C LEU A 304 -5.97 -18.78 -13.38
N LEU A 305 -4.65 -18.85 -13.23
CA LEU A 305 -3.93 -20.05 -12.81
C LEU A 305 -4.32 -20.46 -11.38
N SER A 306 -4.43 -19.49 -10.47
CA SER A 306 -4.83 -19.74 -9.08
C SER A 306 -6.28 -20.20 -8.99
N LEU A 307 -7.21 -19.59 -9.72
CA LEU A 307 -8.62 -20.01 -9.75
C LEU A 307 -8.78 -21.40 -10.38
N ARG A 308 -8.01 -21.71 -11.44
CA ARG A 308 -7.99 -23.07 -12.03
C ARG A 308 -7.48 -24.12 -11.05
N LYS A 309 -6.46 -23.79 -10.27
CA LYS A 309 -5.92 -24.70 -9.26
C LYS A 309 -6.85 -24.84 -8.07
N ALA A 310 -7.39 -23.75 -7.54
CA ALA A 310 -8.35 -23.77 -6.43
C ALA A 310 -9.64 -24.56 -6.77
N LYS A 311 -10.07 -24.55 -8.04
CA LYS A 311 -11.17 -25.42 -8.51
C LYS A 311 -10.82 -26.90 -8.60
N ARG A 312 -9.54 -27.23 -8.81
CA ARG A 312 -9.05 -28.63 -8.91
C ARG A 312 -8.64 -29.19 -7.55
N ASP A 313 -8.19 -28.34 -6.65
CA ASP A 313 -7.64 -28.69 -5.34
C ASP A 313 -8.00 -27.58 -4.33
N PRO A 314 -9.10 -27.76 -3.58
CA PRO A 314 -9.56 -26.78 -2.59
C PRO A 314 -8.60 -26.61 -1.40
N GLU A 315 -7.84 -27.65 -1.04
CA GLU A 315 -6.91 -27.59 0.09
C GLU A 315 -5.67 -26.73 -0.25
N ALA A 316 -5.20 -26.79 -1.50
CA ALA A 316 -4.13 -25.92 -1.99
C ALA A 316 -4.48 -24.43 -1.96
N ALA A 317 -5.77 -24.06 -1.97
CA ALA A 317 -6.23 -22.67 -1.85
C ALA A 317 -5.88 -22.04 -0.49
N SER A 318 -5.81 -22.87 0.56
CA SER A 318 -5.55 -22.45 1.95
C SER A 318 -4.06 -22.22 2.22
N ALA A 319 -3.18 -22.90 1.47
CA ALA A 319 -1.74 -22.95 1.73
C ALA A 319 -0.89 -21.95 0.91
N GLY A 320 -1.41 -21.42 -0.21
CA GLY A 320 -0.60 -20.60 -1.14
C GLY A 320 -0.81 -19.09 -1.09
N GLY A 321 -1.79 -18.59 -0.34
CA GLY A 321 -2.05 -17.14 -0.25
C GLY A 321 -1.01 -16.42 0.61
N MET A 322 -0.69 -15.15 0.28
CA MET A 322 -0.03 -14.29 1.27
C MET A 322 -0.95 -14.17 2.49
N ASN A 323 -0.47 -14.55 3.67
CA ASN A 323 -1.25 -14.32 4.88
C ASN A 323 -1.20 -12.83 5.25
N LEU A 324 -2.12 -12.06 4.66
CA LEU A 324 -2.35 -10.66 5.02
C LEU A 324 -3.18 -10.52 6.30
N LYS A 325 -3.59 -11.62 6.94
CA LYS A 325 -4.35 -11.63 8.18
C LYS A 325 -3.51 -12.17 9.33
N ALA A 326 -2.43 -11.45 9.66
CA ALA A 326 -1.75 -11.69 10.92
C ALA A 326 -2.72 -11.38 12.08
N GLU A 327 -2.81 -12.30 13.03
CA GLU A 327 -3.63 -12.13 14.22
C GLU A 327 -2.92 -11.19 15.21
N ALA A 328 -3.64 -10.25 15.79
CA ALA A 328 -3.03 -9.33 16.76
C ALA A 328 -2.63 -10.08 18.04
N PRO A 329 -1.53 -9.71 18.73
CA PRO A 329 -1.14 -10.35 19.99
C PRO A 329 -2.28 -10.35 21.03
N GLU A 330 -3.07 -9.27 21.09
CA GLU A 330 -4.25 -9.14 21.96
C GLU A 330 -5.37 -10.13 21.60
N GLN A 331 -5.54 -10.45 20.31
CA GLN A 331 -6.53 -11.44 19.86
C GLN A 331 -6.05 -12.86 20.18
N ARG A 332 -4.74 -13.11 20.03
CA ARG A 332 -4.13 -14.39 20.33
C ARG A 332 -4.24 -14.73 21.82
N ALA A 333 -3.92 -13.77 22.69
CA ALA A 333 -4.07 -13.91 24.14
C ALA A 333 -5.52 -14.17 24.54
N LYS A 334 -6.50 -13.43 23.99
CA LYS A 334 -7.93 -13.69 24.25
C LYS A 334 -8.38 -15.08 23.79
N ARG A 335 -7.89 -15.56 22.65
CA ARG A 335 -8.23 -16.90 22.15
C ARG A 335 -7.64 -17.99 23.03
N GLU A 336 -6.40 -17.81 23.51
CA GLU A 336 -5.76 -18.71 24.46
C GLU A 336 -6.54 -18.76 25.78
N ASP A 337 -6.95 -17.60 26.32
CA ASP A 337 -7.80 -17.52 27.51
C ASP A 337 -9.18 -18.21 27.31
N GLU A 338 -9.80 -18.06 26.13
CA GLU A 338 -11.07 -18.72 25.79
C GLU A 338 -10.93 -20.25 25.67
N LEU A 339 -9.80 -20.72 25.13
CA LEU A 339 -9.50 -22.16 25.00
C LEU A 339 -9.22 -22.79 26.36
N GLU A 340 -8.43 -22.14 27.21
CA GLU A 340 -8.20 -22.60 28.60
C GLU A 340 -9.51 -22.60 29.41
N GLY A 341 -10.38 -21.60 29.20
CA GLY A 341 -11.70 -21.55 29.83
C GLY A 341 -12.65 -22.67 29.39
N GLN A 342 -12.60 -23.10 28.12
CA GLN A 342 -13.41 -24.23 27.62
C GLN A 342 -12.95 -25.57 28.17
N ASP A 343 -11.64 -25.80 28.26
CA ASP A 343 -11.07 -27.06 28.77
C ASP A 343 -11.42 -27.29 30.26
N HIS A 344 -11.44 -26.21 31.04
CA HIS A 344 -11.92 -26.24 32.43
C HIS A 344 -13.43 -26.51 32.55
N THR A 345 -14.23 -26.01 31.61
CA THR A 345 -15.69 -26.21 31.62
C THR A 345 -16.06 -27.65 31.21
N GLU A 346 -15.33 -28.25 30.27
CA GLU A 346 -15.52 -29.65 29.87
C GLU A 346 -15.06 -30.64 30.95
N GLN A 347 -13.98 -30.35 31.68
CA GLN A 347 -13.57 -31.17 32.84
C GLN A 347 -14.59 -31.13 33.99
N GLU A 348 -15.18 -29.97 34.29
CA GLU A 348 -16.24 -29.87 35.30
C GLU A 348 -17.53 -30.58 34.87
N ALA A 349 -17.90 -30.50 33.58
CA ALA A 349 -19.06 -31.19 33.04
C ALA A 349 -18.89 -32.72 33.05
N GLY A 350 -17.72 -33.24 32.66
CA GLY A 350 -17.39 -34.67 32.72
C GLY A 350 -17.49 -35.23 34.14
N SER A 351 -17.00 -34.48 35.14
CA SER A 351 -17.04 -34.88 36.56
C SER A 351 -18.45 -34.93 37.18
N ARG A 352 -19.43 -34.22 36.59
CA ARG A 352 -20.83 -34.23 37.05
C ARG A 352 -21.66 -35.35 36.45
N THR A 353 -21.23 -35.95 35.35
CA THR A 353 -21.90 -37.11 34.72
C THR A 353 -21.45 -38.47 35.28
N GLU A 354 -20.34 -38.51 36.01
CA GLU A 354 -19.82 -39.72 36.68
C GLU A 354 -20.25 -39.86 38.16
N LYS A 355 -21.14 -38.99 38.66
CA LYS A 355 -21.83 -39.13 39.94
C LYS A 355 -23.31 -39.31 39.73
#